data_AF-A0A821P5Q4-F1
#
_entry.id   AF-A0A821P5Q4-F1
#
_cell.length_a   1.000
_cell.length_b   1.000
_cell.length_c   1.000
_cell.angle_alpha   90.00
_cell.angle_beta   90.00
_cell.angle_gamma   90.00
#
_symmetry.space_group_name_H-M   'P 1'
#
loop_
_entity.id
_entity.type
_entity.pdbx_description
1 polymer ?
#
loop_
_entity_poly.entity_id
_entity_poly.type
_entity_poly.pdbx_seq_one_letter_code
_entity_poly.pdbx_strand_id
1 'polypeptide(L)'
;PAAPPWYIELYGFDFNLNVPGNPAGFIHFDQITGLKVLSSMYSKNANVLAAIPSLHAAYPLITVLYGSLSKKLWLHIAFVLFTFCVWFSAVYSRHHYVIDVLAGGLCAITAYILYRLLSRIPPINKLLNA
;
A
#
# COMPACT_ATOMS: atom_id res chain seq x y z
N PRO A 1 -1.52 10.87 -11.45
CA PRO A 1 -2.49 10.57 -10.36
C PRO A 1 -3.70 9.82 -10.93
N ALA A 2 -4.10 8.72 -10.29
CA ALA A 2 -5.24 7.90 -10.69
C ALA A 2 -6.32 7.99 -9.60
N ALA A 3 -7.57 8.23 -10.00
CA ALA A 3 -8.69 8.26 -9.07
C ALA A 3 -9.00 6.84 -8.57
N PRO A 4 -9.18 6.62 -7.26
CA PRO A 4 -9.54 5.32 -6.71
C PRO A 4 -10.98 4.93 -7.07
N PRO A 5 -11.36 3.64 -6.98
CA PRO A 5 -12.71 3.18 -7.34
C PRO A 5 -13.84 3.93 -6.60
N TRP A 6 -13.70 4.16 -5.29
CA TRP A 6 -14.71 4.90 -4.52
C TRP A 6 -14.94 6.33 -5.02
N TYR A 7 -13.91 6.98 -5.59
CA TYR A 7 -14.02 8.33 -6.11
C TYR A 7 -14.89 8.34 -7.36
N ILE A 8 -14.62 7.41 -8.29
CA ILE A 8 -15.39 7.27 -9.52
C ILE A 8 -16.85 6.93 -9.21
N GLU A 9 -17.11 6.11 -8.19
CA GLU A 9 -18.48 5.76 -7.76
C GLU A 9 -19.27 6.98 -7.24
N LEU A 10 -18.61 7.94 -6.58
CA LEU A 10 -19.28 9.10 -5.97
C LEU A 10 -19.31 10.35 -6.85
N TYR A 11 -18.25 10.57 -7.64
CA TYR A 11 -18.01 11.82 -8.36
C TYR A 11 -17.88 11.61 -9.88
N GLY A 12 -17.95 10.37 -10.36
CA GLY A 12 -17.75 10.07 -11.77
C GLY A 12 -16.31 10.35 -12.22
N PHE A 13 -16.16 10.71 -13.49
CA PHE A 13 -14.84 11.00 -14.09
C PHE A 13 -14.43 12.48 -14.00
N ASP A 14 -15.23 13.30 -13.32
CA ASP A 14 -14.93 14.71 -13.15
C ASP A 14 -13.72 14.90 -12.23
N PHE A 15 -12.72 15.63 -12.72
CA PHE A 15 -11.49 15.86 -11.97
C PHE A 15 -11.68 16.97 -10.93
N ASN A 16 -11.76 16.57 -9.65
CA ASN A 16 -11.85 17.49 -8.53
C ASN A 16 -10.85 17.11 -7.41
N LEU A 17 -9.90 18.01 -7.14
CA LEU A 17 -8.87 17.85 -6.12
C LEU A 17 -9.32 18.27 -4.71
N ASN A 18 -10.42 19.00 -4.58
CA ASN A 18 -10.94 19.52 -3.32
C ASN A 18 -11.91 18.54 -2.61
N VAL A 19 -11.88 17.27 -3.00
CA VAL A 19 -12.73 16.23 -2.40
C VAL A 19 -12.09 15.77 -1.10
N PRO A 20 -12.84 15.70 0.02
CA PRO A 20 -12.31 15.18 1.28
C PRO A 20 -12.00 13.69 1.17
N GLY A 21 -11.06 13.21 1.99
CA GLY A 21 -10.77 11.77 2.08
C GLY A 21 -12.01 10.97 2.47
N ASN A 22 -12.16 9.76 1.89
CA ASN A 22 -13.31 8.91 2.12
C ASN A 22 -12.88 7.53 2.65
N PRO A 23 -13.49 7.00 3.73
CA PRO A 23 -13.19 5.65 4.23
C PRO A 23 -13.62 4.53 3.27
N ALA A 24 -14.46 4.82 2.27
CA ALA A 24 -15.03 3.88 1.33
C ALA A 24 -15.63 2.66 2.05
N GLY A 25 -15.30 1.45 1.61
CA GLY A 25 -15.81 0.22 2.22
C GLY A 25 -15.48 0.05 3.71
N PHE A 26 -14.46 0.74 4.23
CA PHE A 26 -14.09 0.65 5.65
C PHE A 26 -15.12 1.25 6.60
N ILE A 27 -16.07 2.05 6.11
CA ILE A 27 -17.15 2.58 6.96
C ILE A 27 -17.97 1.47 7.65
N HIS A 28 -18.06 0.29 7.04
CA HIS A 28 -18.78 -0.85 7.61
C HIS A 28 -18.15 -1.35 8.91
N PHE A 29 -16.82 -1.27 9.05
CA PHE A 29 -16.15 -1.65 10.30
C PHE A 29 -16.57 -0.72 11.44
N ASP A 30 -16.56 0.59 11.18
CA ASP A 30 -16.98 1.60 12.16
C ASP A 30 -18.46 1.43 12.54
N GLN A 31 -19.32 1.06 11.57
CA GLN A 31 -20.75 0.78 11.80
C GLN A 31 -20.96 -0.46 12.67
N ILE A 32 -20.21 -1.53 12.43
CA ILE A 32 -20.33 -2.80 13.18
C ILE A 32 -19.77 -2.65 14.61
N THR A 33 -18.65 -1.94 14.76
CA THR A 33 -17.96 -1.82 16.06
C THR A 33 -18.44 -0.64 16.89
N GLY A 34 -19.11 0.33 16.28
CA GLY A 34 -19.45 1.61 16.89
C GLY A 34 -18.25 2.55 17.09
N LEU A 35 -17.05 2.15 16.68
CA LEU A 35 -15.81 2.92 16.85
C LEU A 35 -15.49 3.70 15.57
N LYS A 36 -15.37 5.03 15.65
CA LYS A 36 -15.07 5.91 14.50
C LYS A 36 -13.59 5.97 14.13
N VAL A 37 -12.91 4.82 14.11
CA VAL A 37 -11.46 4.77 13.90
C VAL A 37 -11.13 4.96 12.42
N LEU A 38 -11.71 4.15 11.54
CA LEU A 38 -11.33 4.17 10.12
C LEU A 38 -11.88 5.41 9.44
N SER A 39 -13.09 5.87 9.78
CA SER A 39 -13.63 7.12 9.26
C SER A 39 -12.73 8.32 9.61
N SER A 40 -12.21 8.37 10.84
CA SER A 40 -11.34 9.44 11.31
C SER A 40 -9.96 9.42 10.64
N MET A 41 -9.40 8.23 10.42
CA MET A 41 -8.12 8.08 9.73
C MET A 41 -8.22 8.43 8.25
N TYR A 42 -9.21 7.89 7.55
CA TYR A 42 -9.32 8.04 6.10
C TYR A 42 -9.82 9.42 5.65
N SER A 43 -10.59 10.12 6.49
CA SER A 43 -11.04 11.50 6.22
C SER A 43 -9.90 12.52 6.21
N LYS A 44 -8.76 12.19 6.84
CA LYS A 44 -7.56 13.04 6.90
C LYS A 44 -6.55 12.77 5.78
N ASN A 45 -6.88 11.92 4.80
CA ASN A 45 -5.98 11.66 3.68
C ASN A 45 -5.81 12.91 2.81
N ALA A 46 -4.57 13.40 2.73
CA ALA A 46 -4.21 14.60 1.96
C ALA A 46 -4.09 14.35 0.45
N ASN A 47 -4.01 13.08 0.00
CA ASN A 47 -3.79 12.74 -1.39
C ASN A 47 -4.82 11.74 -1.91
N VAL A 48 -5.96 12.29 -2.32
CA VAL A 48 -7.16 11.54 -2.71
C VAL A 48 -7.02 10.86 -4.08
N LEU A 49 -6.15 11.37 -4.96
CA LEU A 49 -5.98 10.92 -6.35
C LEU A 49 -4.63 10.22 -6.61
N ALA A 50 -3.90 9.82 -5.58
CA ALA A 50 -2.64 9.06 -5.73
C ALA A 50 -2.84 7.56 -5.54
N ALA A 51 -3.77 6.96 -6.30
CA ALA A 51 -4.01 5.52 -6.21
C ALA A 51 -2.83 4.69 -6.77
N ILE A 52 -2.14 5.17 -7.82
CA ILE A 52 -1.04 4.44 -8.49
C ILE A 52 0.31 5.17 -8.29
N PRO A 53 1.39 4.45 -7.89
CA PRO A 53 1.43 3.05 -7.43
C PRO A 53 1.00 2.93 -5.95
N SER A 54 0.37 1.81 -5.57
CA SER A 54 -0.12 1.65 -4.20
C SER A 54 1.01 1.45 -3.19
N LEU A 55 1.21 2.42 -2.29
CA LEU A 55 2.14 2.31 -1.16
C LEU A 55 1.72 1.24 -0.16
N HIS A 56 0.41 1.07 0.06
CA HIS A 56 -0.15 0.01 0.88
C HIS A 56 0.21 -1.39 0.36
N ALA A 57 0.41 -1.53 -0.96
CA ALA A 57 0.88 -2.76 -1.55
C ALA A 57 2.40 -2.94 -1.41
N ALA A 58 3.17 -1.86 -1.60
CA ALA A 58 4.63 -1.89 -1.62
C ALA A 58 5.26 -2.17 -0.25
N TYR A 59 4.83 -1.48 0.81
CA TYR A 59 5.46 -1.60 2.14
C TYR A 59 5.40 -3.00 2.77
N PRO A 60 4.25 -3.70 2.84
CA PRO A 60 4.23 -5.06 3.40
C PRO A 60 4.99 -6.05 2.51
N LEU A 61 5.06 -5.83 1.19
CA LEU A 61 5.88 -6.69 0.34
C LEU A 61 7.38 -6.57 0.65
N ILE A 62 7.85 -5.37 1.01
CA ILE A 62 9.24 -5.17 1.46
C ILE A 62 9.52 -6.00 2.72
N THR A 63 8.59 -6.06 3.68
CA THR A 63 8.78 -6.88 4.89
C THR A 63 8.81 -8.37 4.59
N VAL A 64 8.10 -8.84 3.56
CA VAL A 64 8.23 -10.21 3.04
C VAL A 64 9.62 -10.46 2.46
N LEU A 65 10.11 -9.55 1.61
CA LEU A 65 11.42 -9.67 0.93
C LEU A 65 12.61 -9.67 1.89
N TYR A 66 12.53 -8.91 2.99
CA TYR A 66 13.55 -8.96 4.04
C TYR A 66 13.27 -10.06 5.07
N GLY A 67 12.00 -10.38 5.32
CA GLY A 67 11.60 -11.49 6.18
C GLY A 67 12.09 -12.84 5.68
N SER A 68 12.22 -13.03 4.36
CA SER A 68 12.80 -14.25 3.78
C SER A 68 14.29 -14.43 4.10
N LEU A 69 14.98 -13.38 4.54
CA LEU A 69 16.37 -13.44 5.02
C LEU A 69 16.45 -13.86 6.50
N SER A 70 15.32 -13.86 7.21
CA SER A 70 15.25 -14.33 8.59
C SER A 70 15.30 -15.85 8.65
N LYS A 71 15.96 -16.40 9.69
CA LYS A 71 15.94 -17.85 9.98
C LYS A 71 14.59 -18.34 10.55
N LYS A 72 13.64 -17.44 10.77
CA LYS A 72 12.33 -17.73 11.39
C LYS A 72 11.25 -17.86 10.32
N LEU A 73 11.04 -19.08 9.83
CA LEU A 73 10.04 -19.37 8.79
C LEU A 73 8.62 -18.87 9.14
N TRP A 74 8.21 -19.00 10.40
CA TRP A 74 6.88 -18.56 10.86
C TRP A 74 6.66 -17.05 10.68
N LEU A 75 7.69 -16.22 10.87
CA LEU A 75 7.61 -14.77 10.64
C LEU A 75 7.45 -14.45 9.16
N HIS A 76 8.19 -15.16 8.31
CA HIS A 76 8.06 -14.99 6.86
C HIS A 76 6.65 -15.34 6.39
N ILE A 77 6.09 -16.46 6.85
CA ILE A 77 4.70 -16.85 6.54
C ILE A 77 3.72 -15.79 7.05
N ALA A 78 3.91 -15.27 8.26
CA ALA A 78 3.05 -14.22 8.80
C ALA A 78 3.08 -12.94 7.95
N PHE A 79 4.24 -12.51 7.46
CA PHE A 79 4.35 -11.35 6.57
C PHE A 79 3.72 -11.59 5.19
N VAL A 80 3.84 -12.80 4.65
CA VAL A 80 3.20 -13.17 3.38
C VAL A 80 1.69 -13.09 3.52
N LEU A 81 1.13 -13.72 4.55
CA LEU A 81 -0.31 -13.68 4.84
C LEU A 81 -0.78 -12.24 5.07
N PHE A 82 -0.04 -11.46 5.86
CA PHE A 82 -0.36 -10.06 6.10
C PHE A 82 -0.40 -9.25 4.81
N THR A 83 0.57 -9.44 3.90
CA THR A 83 0.62 -8.76 2.60
C THR A 83 -0.63 -9.07 1.77
N PHE A 84 -1.00 -10.35 1.66
CA PHE A 84 -2.21 -10.74 0.92
C PHE A 84 -3.48 -10.19 1.56
N CYS A 85 -3.59 -10.18 2.89
CA CYS A 85 -4.72 -9.57 3.58
C CYS A 85 -4.84 -8.07 3.30
N VAL A 86 -3.73 -7.34 3.28
CA VAL A 86 -3.71 -5.91 2.95
C VAL A 86 -4.12 -5.68 1.50
N TRP A 87 -3.59 -6.46 0.56
CA TRP A 87 -3.94 -6.35 -0.86
C TRP A 87 -5.42 -6.65 -1.10
N PHE A 88 -5.93 -7.72 -0.52
CA PHE A 88 -7.34 -8.07 -0.57
C PHE A 88 -8.20 -6.95 0.00
N SER A 89 -7.86 -6.46 1.20
CA SER A 89 -8.58 -5.39 1.87
C SER A 89 -8.61 -4.10 1.04
N ALA A 90 -7.48 -3.71 0.43
CA ALA A 90 -7.38 -2.51 -0.40
C ALA A 90 -8.30 -2.55 -1.63
N VAL A 91 -8.41 -3.71 -2.29
CA VAL A 91 -9.30 -3.89 -3.44
C VAL A 91 -10.74 -4.03 -3.01
N TYR A 92 -11.02 -4.86 -2.00
CA TYR A 92 -12.37 -5.12 -1.49
C TYR A 92 -13.04 -3.85 -0.95
N SER A 93 -12.28 -3.01 -0.24
CA SER A 93 -12.78 -1.74 0.30
C SER A 93 -12.89 -0.61 -0.74
N ARG A 94 -12.58 -0.90 -2.02
CA ARG A 94 -12.65 0.05 -3.15
C ARG A 94 -11.66 1.21 -3.07
N HIS A 95 -10.56 1.04 -2.33
CA HIS A 95 -9.47 2.02 -2.25
C HIS A 95 -8.50 1.94 -3.42
N HIS A 96 -8.34 0.76 -4.01
CA HIS A 96 -7.41 0.55 -5.11
C HIS A 96 -7.98 -0.42 -6.14
N TYR A 97 -7.62 -0.20 -7.40
CA TYR A 97 -7.76 -1.22 -8.43
C TYR A 97 -6.68 -2.29 -8.27
N VAL A 98 -6.91 -3.48 -8.84
CA VAL A 98 -5.92 -4.56 -8.86
C VAL A 98 -4.62 -4.10 -9.51
N ILE A 99 -4.69 -3.28 -10.57
CA ILE A 99 -3.50 -2.76 -11.26
C ILE A 99 -2.64 -1.88 -10.34
N ASP A 100 -3.24 -1.12 -9.43
CA ASP A 100 -2.53 -0.25 -8.49
C ASP A 100 -1.68 -1.06 -7.51
N VAL A 101 -2.25 -2.18 -7.06
CA VAL A 101 -1.60 -3.14 -6.15
C VAL A 101 -0.45 -3.85 -6.85
N LEU A 102 -0.67 -4.32 -8.09
CA LEU A 102 0.36 -4.96 -8.89
C LEU A 102 1.51 -3.99 -9.22
N ALA A 103 1.19 -2.74 -9.58
CA ALA A 103 2.19 -1.70 -9.81
C ALA A 103 2.99 -1.40 -8.54
N GLY A 104 2.33 -1.31 -7.37
CA GLY A 104 2.99 -1.17 -6.08
C GLY A 104 3.93 -2.33 -5.75
N GLY A 105 3.50 -3.57 -6.00
CA GLY A 105 4.32 -4.76 -5.82
C GLY A 105 5.54 -4.78 -6.76
N LEU A 106 5.34 -4.44 -8.03
CA LEU A 106 6.43 -4.32 -9.01
C LEU A 106 7.44 -3.23 -8.60
N CYS A 107 6.98 -2.07 -8.12
CA CYS A 107 7.84 -1.02 -7.59
C CYS A 107 8.69 -1.52 -6.41
N ALA A 108 8.09 -2.22 -5.45
CA ALA A 108 8.81 -2.77 -4.29
C ALA A 108 9.88 -3.81 -4.70
N ILE A 109 9.54 -4.74 -5.62
CA ILE A 109 10.49 -5.73 -6.13
C ILE A 109 11.64 -5.04 -6.89
N THR A 110 11.32 -4.07 -7.74
CA THR A 110 12.32 -3.32 -8.50
C THR A 110 13.26 -2.56 -7.58
N ALA A 111 12.72 -1.86 -6.58
CA ALA A 111 13.51 -1.14 -5.58
C ALA A 111 14.42 -2.09 -4.79
N TYR A 112 13.91 -3.27 -4.41
CA TYR A 112 14.71 -4.28 -3.73
C TYR A 112 15.87 -4.80 -4.60
N ILE A 113 15.60 -5.13 -5.87
CA ILE A 113 16.64 -5.60 -6.81
C ILE A 113 17.69 -4.51 -7.02
N LEU A 114 17.27 -3.27 -7.27
CA LEU A 114 18.18 -2.14 -7.43
C LEU A 114 19.05 -1.94 -6.20
N TYR A 115 18.47 -1.97 -5.00
CA TYR A 115 19.22 -1.89 -3.75
C TYR A 115 20.26 -3.01 -3.62
N ARG A 116 19.88 -4.26 -3.94
CA ARG A 116 20.78 -5.43 -3.89
C ARG A 116 21.91 -5.36 -4.92
N LEU A 117 21.68 -4.70 -6.07
CA LEU A 117 22.71 -4.49 -7.09
C LEU A 117 23.64 -3.34 -6.72
N LEU A 118 23.09 -2.20 -6.29
CA LEU A 118 23.85 -1.01 -5.91
C LEU A 118 24.71 -1.25 -4.66
N SER A 119 24.22 -2.03 -3.68
CA SER A 119 25.00 -2.39 -2.50
C SER A 119 26.22 -3.28 -2.78
N ARG A 120 26.33 -3.86 -3.99
CA ARG A 120 27.56 -4.57 -4.42
C ARG A 120 28.65 -3.61 -4.90
N ILE A 121 28.32 -2.35 -5.19
CA ILE A 121 29.27 -1.35 -5.67
C ILE A 121 30.04 -0.80 -4.46
N PRO A 122 31.39 -0.93 -4.40
CA PRO A 122 32.18 -0.58 -3.21
C PRO A 122 31.97 0.85 -2.68
N PRO A 123 31.95 1.93 -3.50
CA PRO A 123 31.71 3.28 -2.99
C PRO A 123 30.31 3.44 -2.40
N ILE A 124 29.29 2.80 -2.98
CA ILE A 124 27.92 2.86 -2.46
C ILE A 124 27.82 2.07 -1.16
N ASN A 125 28.40 0.89 -1.10
CA ASN A 125 28.42 0.09 0.13
C ASN A 125 29.14 0.84 1.27
N LYS A 126 30.23 1.55 0.97
CA LYS A 126 30.92 2.39 1.96
C LYS A 126 30.02 3.53 2.47
N LEU A 127 29.26 4.18 1.58
CA LEU A 127 28.29 5.23 1.96
C LEU A 127 27.14 4.68 2.82
N LEU A 128 26.61 3.51 2.49
CA LEU A 128 25.49 2.90 3.21
C LEU A 128 25.86 2.42 4.63
N ASN A 129 27.15 2.17 4.88
CA ASN A 129 27.67 1.71 6.17
C ASN A 129 28.48 2.77 6.93
N ALA A 130 28.52 4.00 6.44
CA ALA A 130 29.15 5.15 7.11
C ALA A 130 28.16 5.81 8.08
#